data_AF-A0A811LDY4-F1
#
_entry.id   AF-A0A811LDY4-F1
#
_cell.length_a   1.000
_cell.length_b   1.000
_cell.length_c   1.000
_cell.angle_alpha   90.00
_cell.angle_beta   90.00
_cell.angle_gamma   90.00
#
_symmetry.space_group_name_H-M   'P 1'
#
loop_
_entity.id
_entity.type
_entity.pdbx_description
1 polymer ?
#
loop_
_entity_poly.entity_id
_entity_poly.type
_entity_poly.pdbx_seq_one_letter_code
_entity_poly.pdbx_strand_id
1 'polypeptide(L)'
;MSANQIFGVIVAGRLIQTDFVQAGETEFVCEIPNADAINHLVVFLTGVQPFPDGMGGSVFIRWPQDSGEVNWHYLGFIANEKPSAIFKVAQLHKATSDHSADLFSNHGPGQGVVGSALIGVMVEPLRQIEEKVAAEGTSTTQQSTIAEFSEKMLSNFVNHVSSYVVSFPDPMNPSHATEYIPIKSVNDWFSNFKRRLQFNPNFWKSIFIVKMISDADFDRMNAYFAANPLSEDNWQRGRLAQAVRNNSLDKEMNVEENIVTKFNRSFGKEQ
;
A
#
# COMPACT_ATOMS: atom_id res chain seq x y z
N MET A 1 -10.23 41.93 7.68
CA MET A 1 -10.10 40.47 7.86
C MET A 1 -10.80 39.84 6.68
N SER A 2 -10.09 39.12 5.82
CA SER A 2 -10.66 38.58 4.57
C SER A 2 -11.68 37.49 4.89
N ALA A 3 -12.83 37.54 4.23
CA ALA A 3 -14.02 36.74 4.55
C ALA A 3 -13.91 35.23 4.22
N ASN A 4 -12.75 34.73 3.79
CA ASN A 4 -12.62 33.40 3.18
C ASN A 4 -11.67 32.44 3.92
N GLN A 5 -11.43 32.63 5.22
CA GLN A 5 -10.61 31.70 6.03
C GLN A 5 -11.45 30.57 6.62
N ILE A 6 -12.26 29.90 5.80
CA ILE A 6 -13.16 28.80 6.25
C ILE A 6 -12.37 27.53 6.50
N PHE A 7 -11.35 27.28 5.67
CA PHE A 7 -10.50 26.09 5.72
C PHE A 7 -9.09 26.44 6.21
N GLY A 8 -8.51 25.51 6.95
CA GLY A 8 -7.11 25.53 7.32
C GLY A 8 -6.43 24.23 6.92
N VAL A 9 -5.13 24.33 6.63
CA VAL A 9 -4.26 23.19 6.35
C VAL A 9 -2.97 23.29 7.17
N ILE A 10 -2.55 22.15 7.71
CA ILE A 10 -1.27 21.99 8.41
C ILE A 10 -0.48 20.89 7.69
N VAL A 11 0.70 21.24 7.22
CA VAL A 11 1.72 20.25 6.84
C VAL A 11 2.52 19.91 8.10
N ALA A 12 2.73 18.62 8.37
CA ALA A 12 3.52 18.21 9.53
C ALA A 12 4.91 18.90 9.53
N GLY A 13 5.24 19.57 10.64
CA GLY A 13 6.48 20.31 10.80
C GLY A 13 6.51 21.73 10.20
N ARG A 14 5.38 22.25 9.70
CA ARG A 14 5.27 23.61 9.15
C ARG A 14 4.20 24.43 9.86
N LEU A 15 4.23 25.75 9.63
CA LEU A 15 3.18 26.64 10.10
C LEU A 15 1.85 26.35 9.40
N ILE A 16 0.76 26.63 10.12
CA ILE A 16 -0.61 26.62 9.61
C ILE A 16 -0.77 27.57 8.41
N GLN A 17 -1.53 27.13 7.41
CA GLN A 17 -1.95 27.93 6.27
C GLN A 17 -3.48 28.00 6.21
N THR A 18 -4.01 29.18 5.91
CA THR A 18 -5.46 29.47 5.86
C THR A 18 -5.81 30.37 4.67
N ASP A 19 -4.90 30.47 3.71
CA ASP A 19 -4.96 31.29 2.50
C ASP A 19 -5.57 30.52 1.32
N PHE A 20 -6.67 29.81 1.58
CA PHE A 20 -7.46 29.19 0.52
C PHE A 20 -8.05 30.27 -0.40
N VAL A 21 -7.81 30.11 -1.70
CA VAL A 21 -8.41 30.92 -2.76
C VAL A 21 -9.62 30.19 -3.31
N GLN A 22 -10.72 30.91 -3.48
CA GLN A 22 -11.92 30.35 -4.11
C GLN A 22 -11.69 30.27 -5.62
N ALA A 23 -11.63 29.04 -6.14
CA ALA A 23 -11.37 28.72 -7.55
C ALA A 23 -12.66 28.64 -8.38
N GLY A 24 -13.77 28.30 -7.73
CA GLY A 24 -15.09 28.16 -8.31
C GLY A 24 -16.18 28.38 -7.26
N GLU A 25 -17.45 28.17 -7.60
CA GLU A 25 -18.57 28.41 -6.67
C GLU A 25 -18.44 27.58 -5.39
N THR A 26 -18.06 26.31 -5.53
CA THR A 26 -17.90 25.35 -4.43
C THR A 26 -16.46 24.87 -4.27
N GLU A 27 -15.50 25.48 -4.95
CA GLU A 27 -14.12 24.99 -5.06
C GLU A 27 -13.13 25.96 -4.40
N PHE A 28 -12.28 25.43 -3.52
CA PHE A 28 -11.26 26.19 -2.79
C PHE A 28 -9.90 25.52 -2.95
N VAL A 29 -8.85 26.30 -3.21
CA VAL A 29 -7.49 25.78 -3.43
C VAL A 29 -6.47 26.54 -2.59
N CYS A 30 -5.52 25.82 -2.02
CA CYS A 30 -4.38 26.37 -1.28
C CYS A 30 -3.08 25.78 -1.85
N GLU A 31 -2.08 26.63 -2.06
CA GLU A 31 -0.78 26.23 -2.58
C GLU A 31 0.20 25.92 -1.46
N ILE A 32 0.80 24.73 -1.50
CA ILE A 32 1.77 24.27 -0.52
C ILE A 32 3.15 24.20 -1.19
N PRO A 33 4.10 25.11 -0.86
CA PRO A 33 5.43 25.09 -1.44
C PRO A 33 6.23 23.87 -1.00
N ASN A 34 7.34 23.56 -1.69
CA ASN A 34 8.24 22.45 -1.35
C ASN A 34 7.49 21.11 -1.22
N ALA A 35 6.83 20.71 -2.31
CA ALA A 35 5.99 19.52 -2.37
C ALA A 35 6.72 18.29 -1.85
N ASP A 36 7.96 18.05 -2.29
CA ASP A 36 8.74 16.83 -1.97
C ASP A 36 8.90 16.52 -0.48
N ALA A 37 8.75 17.52 0.39
CA ALA A 37 8.86 17.37 1.84
C ALA A 37 7.50 17.16 2.56
N ILE A 38 6.39 17.04 1.83
CA ILE A 38 5.05 16.81 2.40
C ILE A 38 4.84 15.32 2.66
N ASN A 39 4.68 14.95 3.93
CA ASN A 39 4.40 13.57 4.34
C ASN A 39 2.99 13.36 4.89
N HIS A 40 2.57 14.28 5.76
CA HIS A 40 1.27 14.26 6.41
C HIS A 40 0.64 15.65 6.33
N LEU A 41 -0.67 15.65 6.09
CA LEU A 41 -1.49 16.84 6.00
C LEU A 41 -2.63 16.73 7.00
N VAL A 42 -3.02 17.86 7.57
CA VAL A 42 -4.27 18.01 8.32
C VAL A 42 -5.08 19.07 7.63
N VAL A 43 -6.32 18.77 7.24
CA VAL A 43 -7.25 19.74 6.70
C VAL A 43 -8.43 19.85 7.64
N PHE A 44 -8.90 21.07 7.91
CA PHE A 44 -9.93 21.33 8.92
C PHE A 44 -10.73 22.60 8.64
N LEU A 45 -11.92 22.67 9.24
CA LEU A 45 -12.72 23.89 9.38
C LEU A 45 -12.15 24.76 10.49
N THR A 46 -11.96 26.05 10.22
CA THR A 46 -11.45 27.01 11.22
C THR A 46 -12.48 27.35 12.30
N GLY A 47 -13.75 27.01 12.09
CA GLY A 47 -14.87 27.34 12.96
C GLY A 47 -15.51 28.70 12.70
N VAL A 48 -15.02 29.45 11.69
CA VAL A 48 -15.63 30.74 11.28
C VAL A 48 -17.02 30.52 10.69
N GLN A 49 -17.19 29.48 9.87
CA GLN A 49 -18.44 29.13 9.22
C GLN A 49 -18.56 27.60 9.09
N PRO A 50 -19.71 26.99 9.49
CA PRO A 50 -19.97 25.58 9.22
C PRO A 50 -20.34 25.37 7.74
N PHE A 51 -20.27 24.13 7.28
CA PHE A 51 -20.89 23.77 5.99
C PHE A 51 -22.40 23.98 6.05
N PRO A 52 -23.05 24.31 4.91
CA PRO A 52 -24.51 24.24 4.81
C PRO A 52 -25.03 22.84 5.16
N ASP A 53 -26.28 22.75 5.61
CA ASP A 53 -26.91 21.49 6.00
C ASP A 53 -26.85 20.44 4.86
N GLY A 54 -26.40 19.23 5.19
CA GLY A 54 -26.27 18.13 4.23
C GLY A 54 -25.05 18.22 3.30
N MET A 55 -24.18 19.21 3.47
CA MET A 55 -22.95 19.40 2.69
C MET A 55 -21.69 19.05 3.49
N GLY A 56 -20.64 18.68 2.77
CA GLY A 56 -19.29 18.51 3.31
C GLY A 56 -18.24 18.96 2.30
N GLY A 57 -16.97 18.81 2.65
CA GLY A 57 -15.84 19.14 1.81
C GLY A 57 -15.04 17.90 1.45
N SER A 58 -15.02 17.53 0.18
CA SER A 58 -14.07 16.55 -0.34
C SER A 58 -12.70 17.19 -0.51
N VAL A 59 -11.67 16.52 0.01
CA VAL A 59 -10.29 17.00 0.03
C VAL A 59 -9.49 16.27 -1.04
N PHE A 60 -8.80 17.03 -1.87
CA PHE A 60 -7.94 16.53 -2.93
C PHE A 60 -6.52 17.10 -2.82
N ILE A 61 -5.54 16.39 -3.35
CA ILE A 61 -4.18 16.88 -3.55
C ILE A 61 -3.74 16.68 -4.99
N ARG A 62 -2.98 17.65 -5.50
CA ARG A 62 -2.26 17.57 -6.76
C ARG A 62 -0.78 17.87 -6.53
N TRP A 63 0.07 17.03 -7.12
CA TRP A 63 1.52 17.21 -7.09
C TRP A 63 2.00 18.00 -8.32
N PRO A 64 3.13 18.71 -8.24
CA PRO A 64 3.75 19.31 -9.42
C PRO A 64 4.21 18.19 -10.36
N GLN A 65 3.94 18.33 -11.67
CA GLN A 65 4.38 17.37 -12.68
C GLN A 65 4.97 18.08 -13.89
N ASP A 66 6.05 17.53 -14.43
CA ASP A 66 6.75 18.05 -15.61
C ASP A 66 6.05 17.65 -16.93
N SER A 67 5.23 16.60 -16.90
CA SER A 67 4.59 15.98 -18.08
C SER A 67 3.35 16.71 -18.61
N GLY A 68 2.86 17.73 -17.90
CA GLY A 68 1.63 18.44 -18.25
C GLY A 68 0.32 17.71 -17.91
N GLU A 69 0.39 16.48 -17.38
CA GLU A 69 -0.77 15.76 -16.86
C GLU A 69 -1.24 16.34 -15.51
N VAL A 70 -2.55 16.50 -15.36
CA VAL A 70 -3.18 17.04 -14.14
C VAL A 70 -3.91 15.90 -13.43
N ASN A 71 -3.27 15.40 -12.38
CA ASN A 71 -3.76 14.26 -11.61
C ASN A 71 -4.12 14.70 -10.20
N TRP A 72 -5.41 14.85 -9.92
CA TRP A 72 -5.93 15.09 -8.58
C TRP A 72 -6.20 13.76 -7.88
N HIS A 73 -5.74 13.63 -6.64
CA HIS A 73 -6.01 12.46 -5.81
C HIS A 73 -6.98 12.83 -4.70
N TYR A 74 -8.10 12.09 -4.62
CA TYR A 74 -9.03 12.22 -3.52
C TYR A 74 -8.42 11.62 -2.24
N LEU A 75 -8.35 12.43 -1.19
CA LEU A 75 -7.77 12.04 0.10
C LEU A 75 -8.84 11.55 1.09
N GLY A 76 -10.04 12.09 0.98
CA GLY A 76 -11.13 11.88 1.92
C GLY A 76 -11.90 13.18 2.13
N PHE A 77 -12.60 13.31 3.25
CA PHE A 77 -13.53 14.42 3.47
C PHE A 77 -13.50 14.97 4.90
N ILE A 78 -14.04 16.20 5.01
CA ILE A 78 -14.41 16.88 6.26
C ILE A 78 -15.89 17.28 6.19
N ALA A 79 -16.56 17.33 7.34
CA ALA A 79 -17.97 17.67 7.48
C ALA A 79 -18.20 18.39 8.82
N ASN A 80 -19.42 18.87 9.10
CA ASN A 80 -19.71 19.52 10.39
C ASN A 80 -19.51 18.55 11.58
N GLU A 81 -19.87 17.28 11.41
CA GLU A 81 -19.70 16.22 12.41
C GLU A 81 -18.25 15.73 12.50
N LYS A 82 -17.45 15.98 11.45
CA LYS A 82 -16.04 15.61 11.33
C LYS A 82 -15.24 16.79 10.77
N PRO A 83 -15.02 17.85 11.58
CA PRO A 83 -14.51 19.14 11.08
C PRO A 83 -13.03 19.10 10.70
N SER A 84 -12.32 17.99 10.92
CA SER A 84 -10.90 17.85 10.61
C SER A 84 -10.55 16.41 10.21
N ALA A 85 -9.56 16.25 9.33
CA ALA A 85 -9.03 14.96 8.93
C ALA A 85 -7.51 15.02 8.71
N ILE A 86 -6.83 13.91 8.95
CA ILE A 86 -5.38 13.74 8.74
C ILE A 86 -5.16 12.78 7.56
N PHE A 87 -4.26 13.14 6.66
CA PHE A 87 -3.95 12.38 5.45
C PHE A 87 -2.46 12.12 5.33
N LYS A 88 -2.10 10.87 4.99
CA LYS A 88 -0.72 10.53 4.63
C LYS A 88 -0.57 10.59 3.11
N VAL A 89 0.36 11.39 2.60
CA VAL A 89 0.44 11.68 1.15
C VAL A 89 1.82 11.40 0.53
N ALA A 90 2.80 11.00 1.35
CA ALA A 90 4.20 10.81 0.92
C ALA A 90 4.39 9.90 -0.30
N GLN A 91 3.51 8.92 -0.53
CA GLN A 91 3.64 7.94 -1.62
C GLN A 91 2.68 8.18 -2.78
N LEU A 92 1.83 9.22 -2.68
CA LEU A 92 0.71 9.39 -3.59
C LEU A 92 1.12 9.99 -4.95
N HIS A 93 2.24 10.72 -5.00
CA HIS A 93 2.82 11.24 -6.25
C HIS A 93 3.24 10.15 -7.26
N LYS A 94 3.25 8.87 -6.86
CA LYS A 94 3.58 7.72 -7.71
C LYS A 94 2.36 6.87 -8.08
N ALA A 95 1.19 7.17 -7.54
CA ALA A 95 -0.03 6.41 -7.78
C ALA A 95 -0.74 6.93 -9.03
N THR A 96 -1.47 6.05 -9.71
CA THR A 96 -2.39 6.45 -10.78
C THR A 96 -3.59 7.18 -10.15
N SER A 97 -4.00 8.31 -10.71
CA SER A 97 -5.21 9.03 -10.27
C SER A 97 -6.43 8.57 -11.06
N ASP A 98 -7.52 8.23 -10.37
CA ASP A 98 -8.80 7.88 -11.00
C ASP A 98 -9.69 9.11 -11.30
N HIS A 99 -9.25 10.31 -10.93
CA HIS A 99 -10.03 11.54 -11.11
C HIS A 99 -9.49 12.43 -12.22
N SER A 100 -10.40 12.98 -13.00
CA SER A 100 -10.11 13.70 -14.24
C SER A 100 -9.39 15.03 -14.02
N ALA A 101 -8.64 15.43 -15.06
CA ALA A 101 -7.92 16.69 -15.16
C ALA A 101 -8.81 17.96 -15.08
N ASP A 102 -10.13 17.81 -15.17
CA ASP A 102 -11.09 18.92 -15.17
C ASP A 102 -11.54 19.36 -13.76
N LEU A 103 -11.16 18.62 -12.70
CA LEU A 103 -11.40 19.04 -11.32
C LEU A 103 -10.61 20.32 -11.03
N PHE A 104 -11.28 21.32 -10.45
CA PHE A 104 -10.70 22.67 -10.22
C PHE A 104 -10.29 23.35 -11.54
N SER A 105 -11.20 23.34 -12.53
CA SER A 105 -11.00 23.80 -13.92
C SER A 105 -10.35 25.18 -14.09
N ASN A 106 -10.49 26.10 -13.13
CA ASN A 106 -9.83 27.41 -13.14
C ASN A 106 -8.32 27.37 -12.80
N HIS A 107 -7.82 26.25 -12.27
CA HIS A 107 -6.40 25.99 -11.97
C HIS A 107 -5.82 24.89 -12.86
N GLY A 108 -6.03 25.06 -14.18
CA GLY A 108 -5.56 24.14 -15.22
C GLY A 108 -4.03 23.87 -15.22
N PRO A 109 -3.54 23.00 -16.11
CA PRO A 109 -2.12 22.68 -16.23
C PRO A 109 -1.29 23.95 -16.44
N GLY A 110 -0.55 24.39 -15.42
CA GLY A 110 0.29 25.59 -15.46
C GLY A 110 0.00 26.65 -14.38
N GLN A 111 -1.09 26.53 -13.61
CA GLN A 111 -1.31 27.39 -12.43
C GLN A 111 -0.82 26.69 -11.15
N GLY A 112 0.42 26.99 -10.77
CA GLY A 112 1.07 26.56 -9.54
C GLY A 112 2.56 26.89 -9.63
N VAL A 113 3.19 27.35 -8.54
CA VAL A 113 4.64 27.57 -8.56
C VAL A 113 5.34 26.23 -8.78
N VAL A 114 6.37 26.24 -9.61
CA VAL A 114 7.23 25.05 -9.85
C VAL A 114 7.69 24.49 -8.51
N GLY A 115 7.37 23.21 -8.26
CA GLY A 115 7.72 22.53 -7.00
C GLY A 115 6.71 22.68 -5.85
N SER A 116 5.56 23.32 -6.08
CA SER A 116 4.46 23.38 -5.11
C SER A 116 3.39 22.33 -5.38
N ALA A 117 2.79 21.78 -4.32
CA ALA A 117 1.58 20.98 -4.40
C ALA A 117 0.35 21.86 -4.22
N LEU A 118 -0.80 21.44 -4.74
CA LEU A 118 -2.09 22.10 -4.52
C LEU A 118 -3.00 21.24 -3.66
N ILE A 119 -3.65 21.84 -2.68
CA ILE A 119 -4.70 21.22 -1.87
C ILE A 119 -6.04 21.83 -2.28
N GLY A 120 -6.96 20.99 -2.71
CA GLY A 120 -8.30 21.37 -3.11
C GLY A 120 -9.35 20.91 -2.10
N VAL A 121 -10.32 21.76 -1.81
CA VAL A 121 -11.54 21.42 -1.07
C VAL A 121 -12.74 21.73 -1.96
N MET A 122 -13.55 20.72 -2.26
CA MET A 122 -14.77 20.85 -3.04
C MET A 122 -15.99 20.63 -2.14
N VAL A 123 -16.86 21.64 -2.05
CA VAL A 123 -18.07 21.60 -1.24
C VAL A 123 -19.19 20.91 -2.01
N GLU A 124 -19.66 19.78 -1.49
CA GLU A 124 -20.65 18.94 -2.18
C GLU A 124 -21.57 18.20 -1.19
N PRO A 125 -22.71 17.65 -1.64
CA PRO A 125 -23.61 16.90 -0.78
C PRO A 125 -22.93 15.68 -0.16
N LEU A 126 -23.16 15.45 1.14
CA LEU A 126 -22.56 14.32 1.89
C LEU A 126 -22.81 12.97 1.20
N ARG A 127 -23.99 12.78 0.61
CA ARG A 127 -24.35 11.58 -0.14
C ARG A 127 -23.39 11.29 -1.31
N GLN A 128 -22.91 12.33 -2.01
CA GLN A 128 -21.94 12.16 -3.11
C GLN A 128 -20.55 11.83 -2.58
N ILE A 129 -20.18 12.39 -1.42
CA ILE A 129 -18.90 12.14 -0.76
C ILE A 129 -18.81 10.67 -0.30
N GLU A 130 -19.89 10.11 0.22
CA GLU A 130 -19.96 8.71 0.67
C GLU A 130 -19.71 7.69 -0.44
N GLU A 131 -20.01 8.05 -1.69
CA GLU A 131 -19.79 7.20 -2.87
C GLU A 131 -18.33 7.23 -3.37
N LYS A 132 -17.50 8.16 -2.88
CA LYS A 132 -16.11 8.31 -3.32
C LYS A 132 -15.15 7.38 -2.57
N VAL A 133 -14.21 6.80 -3.32
CA VAL A 133 -13.15 5.95 -2.78
C VAL A 133 -11.86 6.77 -2.66
N ALA A 134 -11.39 6.96 -1.43
CA ALA A 134 -10.11 7.65 -1.17
C ALA A 134 -8.95 6.87 -1.80
N ALA A 135 -7.95 7.59 -2.31
CA ALA A 135 -6.80 6.96 -2.93
C ALA A 135 -6.03 6.07 -1.94
N GLU A 136 -5.45 4.98 -2.41
CA GLU A 136 -4.78 4.00 -1.55
C GLU A 136 -3.63 4.63 -0.75
N GLY A 137 -3.51 4.24 0.53
CA GLY A 137 -2.46 4.73 1.41
C GLY A 137 -2.68 6.14 1.99
N THR A 138 -3.80 6.80 1.68
CA THR A 138 -4.18 8.13 2.23
C THR A 138 -4.69 8.06 3.66
N SER A 139 -5.27 6.93 4.05
CA SER A 139 -5.81 6.71 5.40
C SER A 139 -4.68 6.58 6.42
N THR A 140 -4.75 7.37 7.49
CA THR A 140 -3.91 7.19 8.69
C THR A 140 -4.43 6.09 9.61
N THR A 141 -5.44 5.31 9.18
CA THR A 141 -6.12 4.33 10.02
C THR A 141 -5.14 3.24 10.41
N GLN A 142 -4.57 3.36 11.61
CA GLN A 142 -3.69 2.35 12.19
C GLN A 142 -4.34 0.96 12.23
N GLN A 143 -5.67 0.86 12.24
CA GLN A 143 -6.39 -0.42 12.21
C GLN A 143 -6.15 -1.23 10.94
N SER A 144 -6.12 -0.61 9.74
CA SER A 144 -5.84 -1.37 8.50
C SER A 144 -4.40 -1.86 8.47
N THR A 145 -3.46 -1.05 9.00
CA THR A 145 -2.05 -1.44 9.12
C THR A 145 -1.83 -2.55 10.13
N ILE A 146 -2.56 -2.57 11.25
CA ILE A 146 -2.48 -3.63 12.26
C ILE A 146 -3.10 -4.94 11.75
N ALA A 147 -4.22 -4.85 11.01
CA ALA A 147 -4.83 -6.01 10.39
C ALA A 147 -3.88 -6.64 9.34
N GLU A 148 -3.32 -5.82 8.44
CA GLU A 148 -2.36 -6.26 7.43
C GLU A 148 -1.08 -6.85 8.06
N PHE A 149 -0.57 -6.20 9.12
CA PHE A 149 0.54 -6.72 9.91
C PHE A 149 0.23 -8.10 10.49
N SER A 150 -0.95 -8.25 11.11
CA SER A 150 -1.36 -9.49 11.76
C SER A 150 -1.49 -10.63 10.74
N GLU A 151 -2.09 -10.34 9.59
CA GLU A 151 -2.24 -11.31 8.49
C GLU A 151 -0.89 -11.75 7.92
N LYS A 152 0.02 -10.80 7.64
CA LYS A 152 1.38 -11.11 7.16
C LYS A 152 2.19 -11.88 8.19
N MET A 153 2.09 -11.52 9.47
CA MET A 153 2.77 -12.22 10.56
C MET A 153 2.28 -13.67 10.67
N LEU A 154 0.97 -13.88 10.72
CA LEU A 154 0.38 -15.22 10.85
C LEU A 154 0.65 -16.08 9.62
N SER A 155 0.55 -15.51 8.43
CA SER A 155 0.87 -16.22 7.18
C SER A 155 2.35 -16.62 7.13
N ASN A 156 3.24 -15.73 7.55
CA ASN A 156 4.67 -16.04 7.64
C ASN A 156 4.96 -17.14 8.68
N PHE A 157 4.28 -17.10 9.82
CA PHE A 157 4.40 -18.11 10.86
C PHE A 157 3.99 -19.49 10.33
N VAL A 158 2.78 -19.60 9.79
CA VAL A 158 2.23 -20.86 9.25
C VAL A 158 3.16 -21.42 8.18
N ASN A 159 3.57 -20.60 7.21
CA ASN A 159 4.50 -21.05 6.16
C ASN A 159 5.83 -21.55 6.72
N HIS A 160 6.38 -20.88 7.72
CA HIS A 160 7.62 -21.34 8.35
C HIS A 160 7.44 -22.67 9.06
N VAL A 161 6.44 -22.82 9.95
CA VAL A 161 6.27 -24.07 10.70
C VAL A 161 5.84 -25.24 9.82
N SER A 162 5.01 -24.97 8.80
CA SER A 162 4.61 -25.95 7.79
C SER A 162 5.81 -26.50 6.99
N SER A 163 6.86 -25.69 6.77
CA SER A 163 8.08 -26.16 6.09
C SER A 163 8.89 -27.20 6.89
N TYR A 164 8.58 -27.40 8.17
CA TYR A 164 9.21 -28.40 9.04
C TYR A 164 8.26 -29.52 9.45
N VAL A 165 7.06 -29.60 8.85
CA VAL A 165 6.13 -30.69 9.14
C VAL A 165 6.76 -32.02 8.75
N VAL A 166 6.67 -32.99 9.67
CA VAL A 166 7.10 -34.37 9.46
C VAL A 166 5.92 -35.30 9.71
N SER A 167 5.72 -36.26 8.82
CA SER A 167 4.61 -37.22 8.92
C SER A 167 5.13 -38.56 9.42
N PHE A 168 4.54 -39.05 10.52
CA PHE A 168 4.82 -40.39 11.04
C PHE A 168 3.58 -41.28 10.92
N PRO A 169 3.73 -42.57 10.58
CA PRO A 169 2.62 -43.52 10.62
C PRO A 169 2.05 -43.60 12.03
N ASP A 170 0.73 -43.60 12.16
CA ASP A 170 0.06 -43.77 13.44
C ASP A 170 0.29 -45.22 13.95
N PRO A 171 0.87 -45.39 15.16
CA PRO A 171 1.06 -46.71 15.77
C PRO A 171 -0.23 -47.54 15.90
N MET A 172 -1.39 -46.87 16.00
CA MET A 172 -2.70 -47.51 16.17
C MET A 172 -3.42 -47.76 14.84
N ASN A 173 -3.06 -47.02 13.79
CA ASN A 173 -3.64 -47.18 12.47
C ASN A 173 -2.60 -46.89 11.37
N PRO A 174 -1.85 -47.91 10.92
CA PRO A 174 -0.77 -47.74 9.94
C PRO A 174 -1.20 -47.14 8.59
N SER A 175 -2.51 -47.13 8.30
CA SER A 175 -3.08 -46.50 7.10
C SER A 175 -3.22 -44.98 7.21
N HIS A 176 -3.01 -44.41 8.40
CA HIS A 176 -3.06 -42.98 8.67
C HIS A 176 -1.69 -42.46 9.08
N ALA A 177 -1.23 -41.39 8.42
CA ALA A 177 -0.06 -40.64 8.85
C ALA A 177 -0.53 -39.42 9.66
N THR A 178 0.12 -39.18 10.80
CA THR A 178 -0.09 -37.97 11.61
C THR A 178 1.05 -37.00 11.35
N GLU A 179 0.72 -35.72 11.16
CA GLU A 179 1.66 -34.63 10.97
C GLU A 179 2.13 -34.07 12.31
N TYR A 180 3.45 -33.86 12.43
CA TYR A 180 4.07 -33.31 13.62
C TYR A 180 4.92 -32.10 13.24
N ILE A 181 4.89 -31.08 14.09
CA ILE A 181 5.70 -29.88 13.96
C ILE A 181 6.76 -29.90 15.07
N PRO A 182 8.06 -29.90 14.75
CA PRO A 182 9.10 -29.78 15.76
C PRO A 182 8.97 -28.46 16.52
N ILE A 183 8.96 -28.52 17.86
CA ILE A 183 8.89 -27.31 18.71
C ILE A 183 10.05 -26.35 18.44
N LYS A 184 11.21 -26.88 18.01
CA LYS A 184 12.38 -26.09 17.63
C LYS A 184 12.04 -25.09 16.52
N SER A 185 11.26 -25.49 15.52
CA SER A 185 10.86 -24.62 14.41
C SER A 185 10.02 -23.43 14.88
N VAL A 186 9.13 -23.65 15.85
CA VAL A 186 8.34 -22.58 16.48
C VAL A 186 9.24 -21.60 17.24
N ASN A 187 10.19 -22.13 18.02
CA ASN A 187 11.12 -21.33 18.83
C ASN A 187 12.09 -20.50 17.97
N ASP A 188 12.61 -21.10 16.89
CA ASP A 188 13.52 -20.44 15.96
C ASP A 188 12.80 -19.31 15.22
N TRP A 189 11.57 -19.55 14.73
CA TRP A 189 10.74 -18.51 14.12
C TRP A 189 10.52 -17.33 15.07
N PHE A 190 10.09 -17.62 16.30
CA PHE A 190 9.79 -16.58 17.29
C PHE A 190 11.02 -15.72 17.60
N SER A 191 12.17 -16.36 17.83
CA SER A 191 13.44 -15.67 18.13
C SER A 191 13.90 -14.79 16.97
N ASN A 192 13.77 -15.30 15.74
CA ASN A 192 14.13 -14.57 14.52
C ASN A 192 13.18 -13.39 14.26
N PHE A 193 11.87 -13.61 14.37
CA PHE A 193 10.87 -12.57 14.20
C PHE A 193 11.05 -11.45 15.22
N LYS A 194 11.23 -11.80 16.50
CA LYS A 194 11.48 -10.84 17.59
C LYS A 194 12.72 -9.98 17.33
N ARG A 195 13.83 -10.60 16.92
CA ARG A 195 15.08 -9.89 16.60
C ARG A 195 14.89 -8.90 15.45
N ARG A 196 14.21 -9.31 14.37
CA ARG A 196 13.92 -8.44 13.21
C ARG A 196 12.98 -7.30 13.58
N LEU A 197 11.98 -7.56 14.41
CA LEU A 197 11.04 -6.56 14.89
C LEU A 197 11.72 -5.49 15.77
N GLN A 198 12.63 -5.90 16.66
CA GLN A 198 13.40 -4.98 17.50
C GLN A 198 14.31 -4.07 16.68
N PHE A 199 14.91 -4.60 15.63
CA PHE A 199 15.82 -3.84 14.76
C PHE A 199 15.06 -2.89 13.82
N ASN A 200 13.95 -3.35 13.24
CA ASN A 200 13.14 -2.55 12.32
C ASN A 200 11.64 -2.87 12.51
N PRO A 201 10.86 -1.98 13.15
CA PRO A 201 9.42 -2.18 13.35
C PRO A 201 8.60 -2.35 12.06
N ASN A 202 9.12 -1.94 10.90
CA ASN A 202 8.46 -2.01 9.60
C ASN A 202 8.97 -3.16 8.71
N PHE A 203 9.83 -4.06 9.21
CA PHE A 203 10.41 -5.15 8.40
C PHE A 203 9.37 -6.08 7.76
N TRP A 204 8.20 -6.21 8.37
CA TRP A 204 7.12 -7.09 7.92
C TRP A 204 6.54 -6.68 6.56
N LYS A 205 6.70 -5.40 6.17
CA LYS A 205 6.25 -4.90 4.87
C LYS A 205 7.01 -5.53 3.70
N SER A 206 8.28 -5.92 3.93
CA SER A 206 9.11 -6.60 2.94
C SER A 206 9.13 -8.13 3.09
N ILE A 207 8.30 -8.71 3.97
CA ILE A 207 8.10 -10.16 4.00
C ILE A 207 7.32 -10.56 2.75
N PHE A 208 8.00 -11.25 1.84
CA PHE A 208 7.34 -11.97 0.76
C PHE A 208 6.70 -13.23 1.34
N ILE A 209 5.38 -13.31 1.25
CA ILE A 209 4.67 -14.56 1.43
C ILE A 209 4.94 -15.32 0.13
N VAL A 210 5.91 -16.25 0.15
CA VAL A 210 5.96 -17.29 -0.87
C VAL A 210 4.66 -18.06 -0.67
N LYS A 211 3.67 -17.79 -1.52
CA LYS A 211 2.47 -18.60 -1.61
C LYS A 211 2.99 -19.99 -1.91
N MET A 212 2.82 -20.93 -0.97
CA MET A 212 3.19 -22.32 -1.21
C MET A 212 2.55 -22.69 -2.54
N ILE A 213 3.38 -22.96 -3.56
CA ILE A 213 2.90 -23.44 -4.84
C ILE A 213 2.09 -24.68 -4.49
N SER A 214 0.79 -24.68 -4.82
CA SER A 214 -0.05 -25.84 -4.55
C SER A 214 0.59 -27.07 -5.22
N ASP A 215 0.46 -28.27 -4.65
CA ASP A 215 1.05 -29.46 -5.29
C ASP A 215 0.56 -29.61 -6.75
N ALA A 216 -0.66 -29.17 -7.05
CA ALA A 216 -1.22 -29.12 -8.39
C ALA A 216 -0.47 -28.15 -9.33
N ASP A 217 -0.06 -26.98 -8.83
CA ASP A 217 0.72 -26.01 -9.62
C ASP A 217 2.17 -26.48 -9.79
N PHE A 218 2.74 -27.16 -8.78
CA PHE A 218 4.06 -27.76 -8.87
C PHE A 218 4.09 -28.91 -9.88
N ASP A 219 3.06 -29.76 -9.87
CA ASP A 219 2.93 -30.88 -10.81
C ASP A 219 2.72 -30.40 -12.25
N ARG A 220 1.91 -29.35 -12.44
CA ARG A 220 1.77 -28.68 -13.75
C ARG A 220 3.10 -28.12 -14.25
N MET A 221 3.87 -27.51 -13.36
CA MET A 221 5.16 -26.93 -13.68
C MET A 221 6.21 -28.01 -14.00
N ASN A 222 6.24 -29.12 -13.26
CA ASN A 222 7.07 -30.29 -13.56
C ASN A 222 6.69 -30.94 -14.89
N ALA A 223 5.39 -31.07 -15.18
CA ALA A 223 4.92 -31.60 -16.45
C ALA A 223 5.34 -30.70 -17.63
N TYR A 224 5.26 -29.37 -17.45
CA TYR A 224 5.69 -28.40 -18.46
C TYR A 224 7.20 -28.48 -18.76
N PHE A 225 8.04 -28.63 -17.72
CA PHE A 225 9.49 -28.73 -17.89
C PHE A 225 9.94 -30.10 -18.41
N ALA A 226 9.24 -31.19 -18.06
CA ALA A 226 9.46 -32.50 -18.64
C ALA A 226 9.13 -32.54 -20.14
N ALA A 227 8.13 -31.77 -20.57
CA ALA A 227 7.73 -31.67 -21.98
C ALA A 227 8.63 -30.74 -22.82
N ASN A 228 9.35 -29.80 -22.20
CA ASN A 228 10.18 -28.80 -22.89
C ASN A 228 11.64 -28.74 -22.37
N PRO A 229 12.44 -29.79 -22.59
CA PRO A 229 13.78 -29.94 -21.99
C PRO A 229 14.88 -29.07 -22.62
N LEU A 230 14.59 -28.25 -23.63
CA LEU A 230 15.61 -27.54 -24.41
C LEU A 230 15.87 -26.12 -23.91
N SER A 231 16.49 -26.01 -22.73
CA SER A 231 17.55 -25.03 -22.44
C SER A 231 18.10 -25.28 -21.03
N GLU A 232 19.39 -25.01 -20.83
CA GLU A 232 20.07 -25.10 -19.53
C GLU A 232 19.41 -24.21 -18.46
N ASP A 233 18.70 -23.17 -18.90
CA ASP A 233 17.90 -22.24 -18.09
C ASP A 233 16.64 -22.89 -17.49
N ASN A 234 15.99 -23.82 -18.21
CA ASN A 234 14.81 -24.54 -17.72
C ASN A 234 15.18 -25.59 -16.65
N TRP A 235 16.34 -26.21 -16.77
CA TRP A 235 16.85 -27.17 -15.78
C TRP A 235 17.26 -26.46 -14.47
N GLN A 236 17.89 -25.28 -14.56
CA GLN A 236 18.22 -24.44 -13.41
C GLN A 236 16.95 -23.95 -12.68
N ARG A 237 15.90 -23.55 -13.42
CA ARG A 237 14.60 -23.15 -12.85
C ARG A 237 13.87 -24.30 -12.15
N GLY A 238 13.94 -25.52 -12.69
CA GLY A 238 13.45 -26.73 -12.03
C GLY A 238 14.16 -27.01 -10.70
N ARG A 239 15.49 -26.84 -10.64
CA ARG A 239 16.24 -26.97 -9.37
C ARG A 239 15.91 -25.87 -8.37
N LEU A 240 15.68 -24.64 -8.81
CA LEU A 240 15.25 -23.54 -7.96
C LEU A 240 13.86 -23.81 -7.35
N ALA A 241 12.91 -24.31 -8.13
CA ALA A 241 11.61 -24.73 -7.63
C ALA A 241 11.71 -25.89 -6.62
N GLN A 242 12.58 -26.87 -6.89
CA GLN A 242 12.88 -27.96 -5.96
C GLN A 242 13.59 -27.48 -4.69
N ALA A 243 14.47 -26.48 -4.78
CA ALA A 243 15.20 -25.90 -3.65
C ALA A 243 14.31 -24.99 -2.77
N VAL A 244 13.34 -24.31 -3.38
CA VAL A 244 12.26 -23.60 -2.70
C VAL A 244 11.32 -24.59 -1.98
N ARG A 245 11.02 -25.75 -2.59
CA ARG A 245 10.23 -26.83 -1.97
C ARG A 245 11.00 -27.55 -0.84
N ASN A 246 12.30 -27.77 -1.01
CA ASN A 246 13.16 -28.51 -0.07
C ASN A 246 13.86 -27.61 0.96
N ASN A 247 13.49 -26.32 1.02
CA ASN A 247 13.98 -25.35 2.01
C ASN A 247 15.51 -25.33 2.19
N SER A 248 16.27 -25.36 1.09
CA SER A 248 17.74 -25.25 1.12
C SER A 248 18.23 -23.85 0.69
N LEU A 249 17.62 -22.80 1.23
CA LEU A 249 18.05 -21.41 1.05
C LEU A 249 18.69 -20.78 2.30
N ASP A 250 19.04 -21.60 3.30
CA ASP A 250 19.83 -21.14 4.46
C ASP A 250 21.36 -21.17 4.21
N LYS A 251 21.83 -21.42 2.98
CA LYS A 251 23.28 -21.40 2.66
C LYS A 251 23.75 -20.46 1.55
N GLU A 252 22.86 -19.82 0.79
CA GLU A 252 23.28 -18.82 -0.20
C GLU A 252 22.42 -17.56 -0.13
N MET A 253 22.56 -16.88 1.01
CA MET A 253 22.15 -15.49 1.17
C MET A 253 23.10 -14.59 0.35
N ASN A 254 22.94 -14.56 -0.98
CA ASN A 254 23.32 -13.43 -1.84
C ASN A 254 22.96 -13.56 -3.34
N VAL A 255 22.34 -14.65 -3.80
CA VAL A 255 22.01 -14.78 -5.23
C VAL A 255 20.57 -14.32 -5.50
N GLU A 256 20.50 -13.03 -5.80
CA GLU A 256 19.60 -12.38 -6.77
C GLU A 256 18.10 -12.21 -6.44
N GLU A 257 17.83 -11.02 -5.89
CA GLU A 257 16.65 -10.15 -6.13
C GLU A 257 16.12 -10.13 -7.59
N ASN A 258 16.97 -10.53 -8.55
CA ASN A 258 16.69 -10.60 -9.98
C ASN A 258 15.85 -11.82 -10.39
N ILE A 259 15.92 -12.95 -9.67
CA ILE A 259 15.34 -14.22 -10.14
C ILE A 259 13.83 -14.29 -9.85
N VAL A 260 13.39 -13.88 -8.66
CA VAL A 260 11.96 -13.83 -8.31
C VAL A 260 11.22 -12.76 -9.13
N THR A 261 11.90 -11.63 -9.40
CA THR A 261 11.39 -10.56 -10.27
C THR A 261 11.27 -11.01 -11.73
N LYS A 262 12.23 -11.81 -12.23
CA LYS A 262 12.13 -12.45 -13.55
C LYS A 262 11.05 -13.54 -13.59
N PHE A 263 10.87 -14.31 -12.53
CA PHE A 263 9.86 -15.36 -12.43
C PHE A 263 8.44 -14.78 -12.52
N ASN A 264 8.13 -13.74 -11.75
CA ASN A 264 6.83 -13.07 -11.80
C ASN A 264 6.55 -12.37 -13.14
N ARG A 265 7.58 -11.86 -13.84
CA ARG A 265 7.43 -11.28 -15.18
C ARG A 265 7.16 -12.32 -16.27
N SER A 266 7.73 -13.52 -16.17
CA SER A 266 7.53 -14.58 -17.17
C SER A 266 6.17 -15.28 -17.05
N PHE A 267 5.61 -15.41 -15.85
CA PHE A 267 4.33 -16.10 -15.64
C PHE A 267 3.12 -15.17 -15.46
N GLY A 268 3.33 -13.86 -15.29
CA GLY A 268 2.25 -12.87 -15.15
C GLY A 268 1.73 -12.28 -16.47
N LYS A 269 2.21 -12.73 -17.63
CA LYS A 269 1.79 -12.26 -18.97
C LYS A 269 1.29 -13.40 -19.86
N GLU A 270 0.28 -14.13 -19.40
CA GLU A 270 -0.61 -14.86 -20.31
C GLU A 270 -2.05 -14.70 -19.79
N GLN A 271 -2.68 -13.59 -20.17
CA GLN A 271 -4.10 -13.55 -20.55
C GLN A 271 -4.15 -13.39 -22.07
#